data_AF-A0A497QQB0-F1
#
_entry.id   AF-A0A497QQB0-F1
#
_cell.length_a   1.000
_cell.length_b   1.000
_cell.length_c   1.000
_cell.angle_alpha   90.00
_cell.angle_beta   90.00
_cell.angle_gamma   90.00
#
_symmetry.space_group_name_H-M   'P 1'
#
loop_
_entity.id
_entity.type
_entity.pdbx_description
1 polymer ?
#
loop_
_entity_poly.entity_id
_entity_poly.type
_entity_poly.pdbx_seq_one_letter_code
_entity_poly.pdbx_strand_id
1 'polypeptide(L)' 'MSKYRILKFNGDDAYSYAIFYAKSVKGRSSPINWHPQPIVCGMSYKQAVYHKEKMEQDDKNKSIQK' A
#
# COMPACT_ATOMS: atom_id res chain seq x y z
N MET A 1 9.83 11.01 -0.60
CA MET A 1 9.38 9.79 0.10
C MET A 1 7.99 9.43 -0.39
N SER A 2 7.77 8.20 -0.88
CA SER A 2 6.44 7.75 -1.32
C SER A 2 5.49 7.68 -0.11
N LYS A 3 4.28 8.24 -0.24
CA LYS A 3 3.27 8.29 0.84
C LYS A 3 2.69 6.91 1.16
N TYR A 4 2.81 5.98 0.22
CA TYR A 4 2.22 4.64 0.26
C TYR A 4 3.31 3.58 0.18
N ARG A 5 3.08 2.44 0.82
CA ARG A 5 4.00 1.30 0.80
C ARG A 5 3.22 0.02 0.58
N ILE A 6 3.71 -0.81 -0.32
CA ILE A 6 3.15 -2.14 -0.56
C ILE A 6 3.89 -3.13 0.34
N LEU A 7 3.16 -3.91 1.12
CA LEU A 7 3.71 -4.98 1.95
C LEU A 7 2.82 -6.22 1.84
N LYS A 8 3.39 -7.39 2.13
CA LYS A 8 2.60 -8.59 2.32
C LYS A 8 1.77 -8.45 3.61
N PHE A 9 0.48 -8.74 3.50
CA PHE A 9 -0.48 -8.63 4.60
C PHE A 9 -0.94 -9.99 5.11
N ASN A 10 -0.94 -11.03 4.28
CA ASN A 10 -1.44 -12.36 4.65
C ASN A 10 -0.65 -13.51 4.02
N GLY A 11 0.40 -14.02 4.66
CA GLY A 11 1.10 -15.23 4.23
C GLY A 11 1.78 -15.14 2.86
N ASP A 12 1.99 -16.28 2.22
CA ASP A 12 2.80 -16.42 1.00
C ASP A 12 1.99 -16.59 -0.30
N ASP A 13 0.69 -16.30 -0.27
CA ASP A 13 -0.14 -16.40 -1.47
C ASP A 13 0.11 -15.25 -2.46
N ALA A 14 -0.20 -15.49 -3.74
CA ALA A 14 -0.06 -14.52 -4.82
C ALA A 14 -0.93 -13.27 -4.58
N TYR A 15 -2.07 -13.40 -3.86
CA TYR A 15 -3.00 -12.30 -3.54
C TYR A 15 -2.78 -11.71 -2.13
N SER A 16 -1.60 -11.92 -1.55
CA SER A 16 -1.26 -11.53 -0.19
C SER A 16 -0.69 -10.13 -0.05
N TYR A 17 -0.79 -9.27 -1.07
CA TYR A 17 -0.26 -7.91 -1.01
C TYR A 17 -1.33 -6.89 -0.61
N ALA A 18 -0.90 -5.87 0.12
CA ALA A 18 -1.73 -4.75 0.53
C ALA A 18 -0.95 -3.43 0.50
N ILE A 19 -1.71 -2.33 0.42
CA ILE A 19 -1.20 -0.97 0.41
C ILE A 19 -1.42 -0.36 1.80
N PHE A 20 -0.37 0.21 2.37
CA PHE A 20 -0.38 0.90 3.65
C PHE A 20 0.12 2.33 3.49
N TYR A 21 -0.22 3.21 4.43
CA TYR A 21 0.49 4.49 4.53
C TYR A 21 1.93 4.27 4.99
N ALA A 22 2.90 4.86 4.29
CA ALA A 22 4.31 4.68 4.61
C ALA A 22 4.65 5.08 6.06
N LYS A 23 3.94 6.09 6.60
CA LYS A 23 4.07 6.52 8.00
C LYS A 23 3.64 5.46 9.01
N SER A 24 2.63 4.65 8.68
CA SER A 24 2.05 3.67 9.61
C SER A 24 2.85 2.36 9.65
N VAL A 25 3.60 2.07 8.59
CA VAL A 25 4.49 0.89 8.47
C VAL A 25 5.97 1.25 8.45
N LYS A 26 6.34 2.45 8.93
CA LYS A 26 7.74 2.87 9.02
C LYS A 26 8.49 1.93 9.98
N GLY A 27 9.62 1.40 9.54
CA GLY A 27 10.42 0.43 10.33
C GLY A 27 9.86 -1.00 10.34
N ARG A 28 8.72 -1.26 9.70
CA ARG A 28 8.20 -2.62 9.55
C ARG A 28 8.78 -3.28 8.29
N SER A 29 9.33 -4.47 8.47
CA SER A 29 9.85 -5.38 7.43
C SER A 29 9.14 -6.74 7.42
N SER A 30 8.19 -6.96 8.34
CA SER A 30 7.55 -8.26 8.56
C SER A 30 6.91 -8.81 7.29
N PRO A 31 7.04 -10.12 7.02
CA PRO A 31 6.39 -10.79 5.89
C PRO A 31 4.87 -10.78 5.98
N ILE A 32 4.29 -10.52 7.16
CA ILE A 32 2.85 -10.48 7.40
C ILE A 32 2.54 -9.24 8.27
N ASN A 33 1.79 -8.28 7.73
CA ASN A 33 1.37 -7.08 8.44
C ASN A 33 -0.17 -6.98 8.51
N TRP A 34 -0.75 -7.54 9.57
CA TRP A 34 -2.17 -7.36 9.91
C TRP A 34 -2.46 -5.99 10.54
N HIS A 35 -1.44 -5.38 11.14
CA HIS A 35 -1.50 -4.04 11.72
C HIS A 35 -0.32 -3.20 11.23
N PRO A 36 -0.49 -1.91 10.97
CA PRO A 36 -1.74 -1.13 10.93
C PRO A 36 -2.71 -1.62 9.84
N GLN A 37 -3.98 -1.20 9.87
CA GLN A 37 -4.94 -1.62 8.84
C GLN A 37 -4.49 -1.18 7.43
N PRO A 38 -4.53 -2.08 6.44
CA PRO A 38 -4.25 -1.73 5.06
C PRO A 38 -5.35 -0.82 4.51
N ILE A 39 -4.98 0.05 3.58
CA ILE A 39 -5.93 0.87 2.80
C ILE A 39 -6.66 -0.03 1.80
N VAL A 40 -5.92 -0.93 1.15
CA VAL A 40 -6.42 -1.92 0.19
C VAL A 40 -5.65 -3.21 0.40
N CYS A 41 -6.32 -4.36 0.44
CA CYS A 41 -5.71 -5.68 0.65
C CYS A 41 -6.34 -6.74 -0.28
N GLY A 42 -5.77 -7.95 -0.29
CA GLY A 42 -6.28 -9.07 -1.10
C GLY A 42 -5.94 -8.95 -2.58
N MET A 43 -4.76 -8.43 -2.90
CA MET A 43 -4.35 -8.15 -4.28
C MET A 43 -3.04 -8.84 -4.64
N SER A 44 -2.87 -9.10 -5.94
CA SER A 44 -1.56 -9.43 -6.49
C SER A 44 -0.60 -8.25 -6.39
N TYR A 45 0.71 -8.52 -6.41
CA TYR A 45 1.72 -7.45 -6.41
C TYR A 45 1.52 -6.46 -7.57
N LYS A 46 1.20 -6.96 -8.76
CA LYS A 46 0.96 -6.11 -9.95
C LYS A 46 -0.26 -5.19 -9.77
N GLN A 47 -1.35 -5.72 -9.20
CA GLN A 47 -2.52 -4.90 -8.85
C GLN A 47 -2.17 -3.87 -7.79
N ALA A 48 -1.44 -4.25 -6.74
CA ALA A 48 -1.02 -3.34 -5.68
C ALA A 48 -0.16 -2.17 -6.21
N VAL A 49 0.74 -2.44 -7.16
CA VAL A 49 1.53 -1.39 -7.84
C VAL A 49 0.63 -0.44 -8.63
N TYR A 50 -0.25 -0.97 -9.50
CA TYR A 50 -1.18 -0.17 -10.29
C TYR A 50 -2.06 0.73 -9.40
N HIS A 51 -2.64 0.16 -8.34
CA HIS A 51 -3.46 0.90 -7.39
C HIS A 51 -2.67 1.97 -6.64
N LYS A 52 -1.44 1.66 -6.22
CA LYS A 52 -0.56 2.62 -5.55
C LYS A 52 -0.29 3.82 -6.48
N GLU A 53 0.09 3.58 -7.73
CA GLU A 53 0.38 4.65 -8.70
C GLU A 53 -0.83 5.55 -8.93
N LYS A 54 -2.02 4.95 -9.09
CA LYS A 54 -3.28 5.68 -9.22
C LYS A 54 -3.57 6.54 -7.99
N MET A 55 -3.41 5.99 -6.79
CA MET A 55 -3.58 6.74 -5.54
C MET A 55 -2.58 7.90 -5.42
N GLU A 56 -1.33 7.70 -5.84
CA GLU A 56 -0.31 8.76 -5.87
C GLU A 56 -0.67 9.88 -6.86
N GLN A 57 -1.27 9.53 -8.01
CA GLN A 57 -1.74 10.49 -9.00
C GLN A 57 -2.95 11.28 -8.48
N ASP A 58 -3.95 10.60 -7.91
CA ASP A 58 -5.15 11.21 -7.36
C ASP A 58 -4.80 12.20 -6.22
N ASP A 59 -3.85 11.83 -5.36
CA ASP A 59 -3.34 12.71 -4.29
C ASP A 59 -2.64 13.97 -4.83
N LYS A 60 -1.87 13.84 -5.92
CA LYS A 60 -1.23 14.99 -6.58
C LYS A 60 -2.29 15.92 -7.15
N ASN A 61 -3.29 15.37 -7.85
CA ASN A 61 -4.37 16.14 -8.45
C ASN A 61 -5.21 16.89 -7.40
N LYS A 62 -5.51 16.26 -6.26
CA LYS A 62 -6.18 16.91 -5.12
C LYS A 62 -5.36 18.03 -4.49
N SER A 63 -4.05 17.95 -4.55
CA SER A 63 -3.15 18.97 -3.99
C SER A 63 -3.05 20.22 -4.88
N ILE A 64 -3.46 20.15 -6.14
CA ILE A 64 -3.45 21.27 -7.10
C ILE A 64 -4.76 22.08 -7.03
N GLN A 65 -5.85 21.47 -6.53
CA GLN A 65 -7.17 22.10 -6.42
C GLN A 65 -7.44 22.80 -5.08
N LYS A 66 -6.44 22.88 -4.19
CA LYS A 66 -6.49 23.58 -2.90
C LYS A 66 -5.50 24.73 -2.90
#